data_AF-A0AAW5Z093-F1
#
_entry.id   AF-A0AAW5Z093-F1
#
_cell.length_a   1.000
_cell.length_b   1.000
_cell.length_c   1.000
_cell.angle_alpha   90.00
_cell.angle_beta   90.00
_cell.angle_gamma   90.00
#
_symmetry.space_group_name_H-M   'P 1'
#
loop_
_entity.id
_entity.type
_entity.pdbx_description
1 polymer ?
#
loop_
_entity_poly.entity_id
_entity_poly.type
_entity_poly.pdbx_seq_one_letter_code
_entity_poly.pdbx_strand_id
1 'polypeptide(L)'
;LANWLRSFKENGYTVITKKKGRPPKNAQKQGQTTDQRAGRAGKEAYSRACIHKKIGGLNSRTEEPRKEELARAITELRQELRLSVKYIIDVINANPGLPHISRSNYYYQTHKPDKDSGNQKLMDRIKEIFLEHRQRYGYRRIYGQLRREDYEVNHKKVQRLMQ
;
A
#
# COMPACT_ATOMS: atom_id res chain seq x y z
N LEU A 1 -30.31 37.16 17.62
CA LEU A 1 -29.23 38.09 17.20
C LEU A 1 -28.51 37.45 16.01
N ALA A 2 -28.71 38.06 14.83
CA ALA A 2 -28.17 37.73 13.49
C ALA A 2 -28.66 36.42 12.80
N ASN A 3 -29.25 36.59 11.60
CA ASN A 3 -29.71 35.63 10.57
C ASN A 3 -30.86 34.63 10.82
N TRP A 4 -31.19 34.20 12.04
CA TRP A 4 -32.36 33.33 12.26
C TRP A 4 -33.72 34.06 12.16
N LEU A 5 -33.77 35.36 12.51
CA LEU A 5 -34.98 36.18 12.42
C LEU A 5 -35.44 36.50 10.98
N ARG A 6 -34.55 36.38 9.99
CA ARG A 6 -34.84 36.74 8.58
C ARG A 6 -35.66 35.64 7.89
N SER A 7 -35.36 34.38 8.21
CA SER A 7 -36.06 33.20 7.68
C SER A 7 -37.47 32.99 8.26
N PHE A 8 -37.73 33.52 9.46
CA PHE A 8 -39.03 33.48 10.14
C PHE A 8 -40.05 34.47 9.56
N LYS A 9 -39.60 35.59 8.97
CA LYS A 9 -40.46 36.60 8.35
C LYS A 9 -40.96 36.21 6.94
N GLU A 10 -40.19 35.40 6.21
CA GLU A 10 -40.48 35.04 4.82
C GLU A 10 -41.45 33.85 4.66
N ASN A 11 -41.40 32.87 5.56
CA ASN A 11 -42.11 31.59 5.38
C ASN A 11 -43.21 31.37 6.43
N GLY A 12 -44.09 32.36 6.61
CA GLY A 12 -45.28 32.20 7.45
C GLY A 12 -45.97 30.86 7.21
N TYR A 13 -46.45 30.24 8.30
CA TYR A 13 -47.00 28.89 8.37
C TYR A 13 -47.82 28.48 7.14
N THR A 14 -47.28 27.66 6.24
CA THR A 14 -48.12 26.86 5.34
C THR A 14 -47.43 25.52 5.02
N VAL A 15 -48.04 24.48 5.57
CA VAL A 15 -47.78 23.07 5.28
C VAL A 15 -48.05 22.83 3.79
N ILE A 16 -47.03 22.53 2.99
CA ILE A 16 -47.22 22.00 1.63
C ILE A 16 -46.84 20.52 1.61
N THR A 17 -47.91 19.75 1.56
CA THR A 17 -48.10 18.35 1.21
C THR A 17 -47.03 17.78 0.26
N LYS A 18 -46.41 16.65 0.64
CA LYS A 18 -45.58 15.87 -0.29
C LYS A 18 -46.49 15.11 -1.27
N LYS A 19 -46.43 15.41 -2.57
CA LYS A 19 -47.02 14.53 -3.60
C LYS A 19 -46.20 13.24 -3.73
N LYS A 20 -46.84 12.13 -3.37
CA LYS A 20 -46.40 10.74 -3.57
C LYS A 20 -46.62 10.37 -5.04
N GLY A 21 -45.56 10.03 -5.77
CA GLY A 21 -45.62 9.56 -7.16
C GLY A 21 -44.24 9.17 -7.71
N ARG A 22 -44.18 8.13 -8.56
CA ARG A 22 -42.95 7.61 -9.19
C ARG A 22 -42.40 8.63 -10.19
N PRO A 23 -41.08 8.93 -10.20
CA PRO A 23 -40.52 9.88 -11.17
C PRO A 23 -40.60 9.30 -12.60
N PRO A 24 -40.77 10.16 -13.62
CA PRO A 24 -40.89 9.71 -15.00
C PRO A 24 -39.58 9.14 -15.52
N LYS A 25 -39.70 8.12 -16.36
CA LYS A 25 -38.60 7.49 -17.10
C LYS A 25 -38.21 8.46 -18.23
N ASN A 26 -36.92 8.80 -18.30
CA ASN A 26 -36.28 9.72 -19.25
C ASN A 26 -36.43 11.23 -18.96
N ALA A 27 -35.51 11.75 -18.14
CA ALA A 27 -34.99 13.10 -18.31
C ALA A 27 -33.48 12.97 -18.58
N GLN A 28 -33.09 13.18 -19.85
CA GLN A 28 -31.71 13.25 -20.27
C GLN A 28 -31.01 14.38 -19.51
N LYS A 29 -30.14 14.03 -18.55
CA LYS A 29 -29.09 14.95 -18.06
C LYS A 29 -27.98 15.00 -19.10
N GLN A 30 -28.21 15.73 -20.17
CA GLN A 30 -27.14 16.15 -21.08
C GLN A 30 -26.59 17.49 -20.57
N GLY A 31 -25.28 17.58 -20.34
CA GLY A 31 -24.61 18.87 -20.14
C GLY A 31 -23.51 18.97 -19.07
N GLN A 32 -23.21 17.91 -18.31
CA GLN A 32 -22.09 17.94 -17.33
C GLN A 32 -21.12 16.75 -17.43
N THR A 33 -21.46 15.72 -18.23
CA THR A 33 -20.71 14.46 -18.28
C THR A 33 -19.51 14.45 -19.22
N THR A 34 -19.45 15.33 -20.22
CA THR A 34 -18.45 15.26 -21.30
C THR A 34 -17.12 15.92 -20.90
N ASP A 35 -17.18 17.09 -20.28
CA ASP A 35 -16.00 17.85 -19.85
C ASP A 35 -15.30 17.20 -18.63
N GLN A 36 -16.11 16.70 -17.68
CA GLN A 36 -15.62 15.88 -16.57
C GLN A 36 -15.01 14.54 -17.04
N ARG A 37 -15.52 13.94 -18.14
CA ARG A 37 -14.93 12.74 -18.76
C ARG A 37 -13.60 13.04 -19.42
N ALA A 38 -13.47 14.17 -20.12
CA ALA A 38 -12.21 14.57 -20.74
C ALA A 38 -11.11 14.81 -19.68
N GLY A 39 -11.44 15.54 -18.60
CA GLY A 39 -10.52 15.74 -17.47
C GLY A 39 -10.19 14.45 -16.72
N ARG A 40 -11.14 13.51 -16.62
CA ARG A 40 -10.92 12.19 -16.00
C ARG A 40 -10.05 11.29 -16.87
N ALA A 41 -10.28 11.27 -18.18
CA ALA A 41 -9.47 10.51 -19.13
C ALA A 41 -8.01 10.98 -19.13
N GLY A 42 -7.77 12.30 -19.05
CA GLY A 42 -6.42 12.86 -18.91
C GLY A 42 -5.71 12.44 -17.62
N LYS A 43 -6.41 12.49 -16.48
CA LYS A 43 -5.88 12.03 -15.18
C LYS A 43 -5.60 10.52 -15.17
N GLU A 44 -6.45 9.73 -15.81
CA GLU A 44 -6.26 8.29 -15.93
C GLU A 44 -5.08 7.95 -16.86
N ALA A 45 -4.90 8.68 -17.96
CA ALA A 45 -3.76 8.53 -18.87
C ALA A 45 -2.43 8.85 -18.15
N TYR A 46 -2.39 9.96 -17.40
CA TYR A 46 -1.25 10.31 -16.55
C TYR A 46 -0.93 9.20 -15.54
N SER A 47 -1.96 8.70 -14.85
CA SER A 47 -1.80 7.63 -13.86
C SER A 47 -1.28 6.34 -14.48
N ARG A 48 -1.79 5.93 -15.66
CA ARG A 48 -1.32 4.76 -16.41
C ARG A 48 0.14 4.89 -16.80
N ALA A 49 0.54 6.05 -17.34
CA ALA A 49 1.93 6.32 -17.71
C ALA A 49 2.87 6.26 -16.50
N CYS A 50 2.46 6.80 -15.35
CA CYS A 50 3.23 6.76 -14.10
C CYS A 50 3.41 5.31 -13.61
N ILE A 51 2.33 4.51 -13.59
CA ILE A 51 2.36 3.09 -13.20
C ILE A 51 3.31 2.32 -14.13
N HIS A 52 3.19 2.50 -15.44
CA HIS A 52 4.05 1.81 -16.41
C HIS A 52 5.52 2.18 -16.25
N LYS A 53 5.83 3.47 -16.05
CA LYS A 53 7.21 3.94 -15.85
C LYS A 53 7.82 3.36 -14.57
N LYS A 54 7.08 3.38 -13.46
CA LYS A 54 7.57 2.93 -12.15
C LYS A 54 7.77 1.42 -12.11
N ILE A 55 6.83 0.64 -12.66
CA ILE A 55 6.95 -0.82 -12.72
C ILE A 55 7.94 -1.26 -13.80
N GLY A 56 7.96 -0.63 -14.97
CA GLY A 56 8.92 -0.92 -16.03
C GLY A 56 10.37 -0.68 -15.63
N GLY A 57 10.63 0.30 -14.76
CA GLY A 57 11.97 0.53 -14.18
C GLY A 57 12.51 -0.63 -13.35
N LEU A 58 11.63 -1.44 -12.75
CA LEU A 58 12.01 -2.62 -11.95
C LEU A 58 12.49 -3.80 -12.82
N ASN A 59 12.11 -3.85 -14.10
CA ASN A 59 12.49 -4.90 -15.05
C ASN A 59 13.85 -4.66 -15.76
N SER A 60 14.60 -3.63 -15.36
CA SER A 60 15.85 -3.22 -16.05
C SER A 60 17.03 -4.17 -15.81
N ARG A 61 16.96 -5.02 -14.78
CA ARG A 61 17.90 -6.12 -14.56
C ARG A 61 17.19 -7.40 -14.98
N THR A 62 17.83 -8.23 -15.80
CA THR A 62 17.32 -9.42 -16.50
C THR A 62 16.70 -10.54 -15.63
N GLU A 63 16.39 -10.27 -14.37
CA GLU A 63 15.67 -11.16 -13.45
C GLU A 63 14.26 -10.60 -13.21
N GLU A 64 13.24 -11.46 -13.21
CA GLU A 64 11.89 -11.04 -12.82
C GLU A 64 11.95 -10.33 -11.46
N PRO A 65 11.42 -9.10 -11.32
CA PRO A 65 11.51 -8.37 -10.08
C PRO A 65 10.86 -9.18 -8.97
N ARG A 66 11.51 -9.21 -7.79
CA ARG A 66 10.99 -9.98 -6.67
C ARG A 66 9.56 -9.54 -6.39
N LYS A 67 8.66 -10.50 -6.20
CA LYS A 67 7.22 -10.24 -5.90
C LYS A 67 7.02 -9.24 -4.74
N GLU A 68 7.99 -9.18 -3.82
CA GLU A 68 8.06 -8.22 -2.72
C GLU A 68 8.31 -6.77 -3.19
N GLU A 69 9.23 -6.57 -4.13
CA GLU A 69 9.54 -5.26 -4.71
C GLU A 69 8.36 -4.71 -5.50
N LEU A 70 7.68 -5.58 -6.26
CA LEU A 70 6.42 -5.22 -6.94
C LEU A 70 5.33 -4.79 -5.95
N ALA A 71 5.15 -5.54 -4.85
CA ALA A 71 4.17 -5.19 -3.84
C ALA A 71 4.48 -3.85 -3.16
N ARG A 72 5.76 -3.53 -2.92
CA ARG A 72 6.21 -2.23 -2.42
C ARG A 72 5.90 -1.10 -3.41
N ALA A 73 6.28 -1.26 -4.68
CA ALA A 73 6.02 -0.26 -5.72
C ALA A 73 4.53 0.03 -5.92
N ILE A 74 3.67 -1.01 -5.86
CA ILE A 74 2.21 -0.84 -5.92
C ILE A 74 1.69 -0.07 -4.70
N THR A 75 2.26 -0.31 -3.52
CA THR A 75 1.89 0.38 -2.29
C THR A 75 2.29 1.86 -2.33
N GLU A 76 3.45 2.19 -2.90
CA GLU A 76 3.86 3.58 -3.15
C GLU A 76 2.95 4.26 -4.18
N LEU A 77 2.66 3.61 -5.31
CA LEU A 77 1.74 4.13 -6.33
C LEU A 77 0.34 4.41 -5.77
N ARG A 78 -0.12 3.57 -4.83
CA ARG A 78 -1.38 3.79 -4.09
C ARG A 78 -1.31 5.08 -3.27
N GLN A 79 -0.19 5.35 -2.60
CA GLN A 79 -0.02 6.55 -1.77
C GLN A 79 0.11 7.82 -2.63
N GLU A 80 0.91 7.77 -3.70
CA GLU A 80 1.18 8.89 -4.60
C GLU A 80 -0.05 9.29 -5.41
N LEU A 81 -0.72 8.32 -6.04
CA LEU A 81 -1.84 8.58 -6.95
C LEU A 81 -3.21 8.55 -6.25
N ARG A 82 -3.25 8.11 -4.98
CA ARG A 82 -4.49 7.87 -4.21
C ARG A 82 -5.51 7.00 -4.95
N LEU A 83 -5.01 6.03 -5.71
CA LEU A 83 -5.82 5.10 -6.50
C LEU A 83 -6.07 3.79 -5.76
N SER A 84 -7.11 3.06 -6.18
CA SER A 84 -7.36 1.72 -5.65
C SER A 84 -6.28 0.74 -6.12
N VAL A 85 -5.80 -0.12 -5.22
CA VAL A 85 -4.89 -1.24 -5.54
C VAL A 85 -5.46 -2.09 -6.67
N LYS A 86 -6.79 -2.26 -6.71
CA LYS A 86 -7.48 -2.96 -7.80
C LYS A 86 -7.08 -2.39 -9.16
N TYR A 87 -7.25 -1.08 -9.30
CA TYR A 87 -7.03 -0.38 -10.55
C TYR A 87 -5.55 -0.44 -10.96
N ILE A 88 -4.63 -0.29 -10.00
CA ILE A 88 -3.19 -0.37 -10.28
C ILE A 88 -2.81 -1.76 -10.81
N ILE A 89 -3.29 -2.82 -10.16
CA ILE A 89 -3.04 -4.21 -10.59
C ILE A 89 -3.65 -4.48 -11.97
N ASP A 90 -4.88 -4.03 -12.23
CA ASP A 90 -5.55 -4.21 -13.51
C ASP A 90 -4.78 -3.51 -14.64
N VAL A 91 -4.24 -2.31 -14.39
CA VAL A 91 -3.40 -1.56 -15.35
C VAL A 91 -2.07 -2.28 -15.62
N ILE A 92 -1.42 -2.81 -14.58
CA ILE A 92 -0.17 -3.57 -14.72
C ILE A 92 -0.41 -4.82 -15.57
N ASN A 93 -1.43 -5.60 -15.23
CA ASN A 93 -1.73 -6.87 -15.89
C ASN A 93 -2.27 -6.70 -17.32
N ALA A 94 -2.78 -5.51 -17.68
CA ALA A 94 -3.19 -5.20 -19.05
C ALA A 94 -2.00 -4.99 -20.00
N ASN A 95 -0.79 -4.76 -19.48
CA ASN A 95 0.42 -4.56 -20.29
C ASN A 95 1.29 -5.84 -20.26
N PRO A 96 1.47 -6.53 -21.40
CA PRO A 96 2.25 -7.77 -21.45
C PRO A 96 3.77 -7.56 -21.25
N GLY A 97 4.27 -6.32 -21.36
CA GLY A 97 5.67 -5.99 -21.09
C GLY A 97 6.00 -5.77 -19.61
N LEU A 98 4.98 -5.86 -18.73
CA LEU A 98 5.13 -5.68 -17.29
C LEU A 98 4.95 -7.04 -16.57
N PRO A 99 5.54 -7.19 -15.37
CA PRO A 99 5.45 -8.44 -14.63
C PRO A 99 4.03 -8.62 -14.08
N HIS A 100 3.49 -9.81 -14.28
CA HIS A 100 2.14 -10.15 -13.84
C HIS A 100 2.08 -10.28 -12.31
N ILE A 101 1.04 -9.70 -11.70
CA ILE A 101 0.79 -9.83 -10.26
C ILE A 101 -0.68 -10.09 -9.96
N SER A 102 -0.96 -11.17 -9.23
CA SER A 102 -2.30 -11.42 -8.71
C SER A 102 -2.58 -10.58 -7.46
N ARG A 103 -3.86 -10.28 -7.21
CA ARG A 103 -4.28 -9.59 -5.97
C ARG A 103 -3.89 -10.36 -4.73
N SER A 104 -4.05 -11.69 -4.74
CA SER A 104 -3.69 -12.54 -3.60
C SER A 104 -2.20 -12.46 -3.29
N ASN A 105 -1.35 -12.44 -4.32
CA ASN A 105 0.09 -12.26 -4.16
C ASN A 105 0.40 -10.87 -3.59
N TYR A 106 -0.21 -9.79 -4.09
CA TYR A 106 -0.06 -8.47 -3.47
C TYR A 106 -0.38 -8.47 -1.96
N TYR A 107 -1.52 -9.06 -1.57
CA TYR A 107 -1.90 -9.13 -0.16
C TYR A 107 -1.01 -10.05 0.67
N TYR A 108 -0.59 -11.20 0.12
CA TYR A 108 0.35 -12.10 0.78
C TYR A 108 1.66 -11.38 1.07
N GLN A 109 2.23 -10.64 0.13
CA GLN A 109 3.52 -9.95 0.30
C GLN A 109 3.42 -8.77 1.27
N THR A 110 2.33 -8.02 1.23
CA THR A 110 2.11 -6.87 2.14
C THR A 110 1.81 -7.31 3.57
N HIS A 111 1.19 -8.48 3.76
CA HIS A 111 0.84 -9.03 5.08
C HIS A 111 1.78 -10.15 5.52
N LYS A 112 2.83 -10.42 4.73
CA LYS A 112 3.83 -11.44 5.06
C LYS A 112 4.48 -11.00 6.36
N PRO A 113 4.34 -11.77 7.45
CA PRO A 113 5.01 -11.41 8.68
C PRO A 113 6.51 -11.42 8.42
N ASP A 114 7.20 -10.39 8.91
CA ASP A 114 8.65 -10.43 8.94
C ASP A 114 9.05 -11.63 9.80
N LYS A 115 9.77 -12.57 9.18
CA LYS A 115 10.23 -13.81 9.83
C LYS A 115 11.12 -13.51 11.04
N ASP A 116 11.71 -12.32 11.07
CA ASP A 116 12.65 -11.87 12.07
C ASP A 116 12.10 -10.86 13.08
N SER A 117 10.84 -10.45 12.92
CA SER A 117 10.16 -9.57 13.90
C SER A 117 10.18 -10.13 15.33
N GLY A 118 10.00 -11.45 15.49
CA GLY A 118 10.10 -12.13 16.79
C GLY A 118 11.53 -12.32 17.32
N ASN A 119 12.55 -12.06 16.49
CA ASN A 119 13.95 -12.25 16.84
C ASN A 119 14.65 -10.94 17.25
N GLN A 120 13.93 -9.83 17.35
CA GLN A 120 14.50 -8.51 17.61
C GLN A 120 15.41 -8.48 18.86
N LYS A 121 14.91 -8.98 20.00
CA LYS A 121 15.69 -9.04 21.26
C LYS A 121 16.98 -9.85 21.11
N LEU A 122 16.91 -10.97 20.38
CA LEU A 122 18.07 -11.83 20.12
C LEU A 122 19.08 -11.14 19.19
N MET A 123 18.60 -10.45 18.14
CA MET A 123 19.45 -9.67 17.25
C MET A 123 20.14 -8.53 17.98
N ASP A 124 19.43 -7.83 18.86
CA ASP A 124 20.00 -6.73 19.64
C ASP A 124 21.10 -7.23 20.59
N ARG A 125 20.87 -8.36 21.27
CA ARG A 125 21.92 -8.97 22.10
C ARG A 125 23.11 -9.48 21.28
N ILE A 126 22.88 -10.08 20.11
CA ILE A 126 23.95 -10.49 19.18
C ILE A 126 24.81 -9.28 18.78
N LYS A 127 24.18 -8.14 18.46
CA LYS A 127 24.89 -6.89 18.12
C LYS A 127 25.69 -6.37 19.31
N GLU A 128 25.13 -6.41 20.51
CA GLU A 128 25.81 -5.98 21.73
C GLU A 128 27.09 -6.80 21.97
N ILE A 129 26.99 -8.13 21.98
CA ILE A 129 28.15 -9.04 22.11
C ILE A 129 29.18 -8.78 21.00
N PHE A 130 28.72 -8.57 19.76
CA PHE A 130 29.60 -8.28 18.65
C PHE A 130 30.40 -6.98 18.86
N LEU A 131 29.76 -5.94 19.39
CA LEU A 131 30.39 -4.65 19.69
C LEU A 131 31.30 -4.71 20.92
N GLU A 132 30.87 -5.36 22.01
CA GLU A 132 31.64 -5.61 23.23
C GLU A 132 33.02 -6.21 22.90
N HIS A 133 33.04 -7.18 21.98
CA HIS A 133 34.26 -7.88 21.58
C HIS A 133 35.01 -7.24 20.40
N ARG A 134 34.71 -5.98 20.08
CA ARG A 134 35.34 -5.23 18.99
C ARG A 134 35.23 -5.95 17.64
N GLN A 135 34.07 -6.55 17.37
CA GLN A 135 33.75 -7.23 16.11
C GLN A 135 34.59 -8.48 15.81
N ARG A 136 35.42 -8.94 16.76
CA ARG A 136 36.28 -10.12 16.59
C ARG A 136 35.54 -11.45 16.76
N TYR A 137 34.33 -11.41 17.30
CA TYR A 137 33.53 -12.59 17.57
C TYR A 137 32.67 -12.93 16.37
N GLY A 138 32.93 -14.10 15.76
CA GLY A 138 32.02 -14.71 14.80
C GLY A 138 30.88 -15.48 15.49
N TYR A 139 29.90 -15.92 14.71
CA TYR A 139 28.66 -16.54 15.21
C TYR A 139 28.86 -17.68 16.21
N ARG A 140 29.93 -18.48 16.07
CA ARG A 140 30.24 -19.58 17.01
C ARG A 140 30.58 -19.07 18.41
N ARG A 141 31.36 -17.99 18.50
CA ARG A 141 31.73 -17.37 19.79
C ARG A 141 30.55 -16.65 20.42
N ILE A 142 29.77 -15.94 19.60
CA ILE A 142 28.53 -15.30 20.05
C ILE A 142 27.51 -16.32 20.56
N TYR A 143 27.32 -17.43 19.83
CA TYR A 143 26.47 -18.54 20.29
C TYR A 143 26.93 -19.09 21.66
N GLY A 144 28.24 -19.26 21.85
CA GLY A 144 28.80 -19.70 23.12
C GLY A 144 28.49 -18.73 24.28
N GLN A 145 28.50 -17.42 24.01
CA GLN A 145 28.17 -16.40 25.00
C GLN A 145 26.68 -16.34 25.31
N LEU A 146 25.83 -16.38 24.28
CA LEU A 146 24.37 -16.51 24.45
C LEU A 146 23.99 -17.73 25.28
N ARG A 147 24.69 -18.86 25.10
CA ARG A 147 24.45 -20.06 25.91
C ARG A 147 24.87 -19.90 27.38
N ARG A 148 25.88 -19.07 27.67
CA ARG A 148 26.27 -18.75 29.07
C ARG A 148 25.29 -17.80 29.74
N GLU A 149 24.52 -17.06 28.95
CA GLU A 149 23.45 -16.16 29.41
C GLU A 149 22.07 -16.84 29.36
N ASP A 150 22.04 -18.18 29.34
CA ASP A 150 20.83 -19.01 29.35
C ASP A 150 19.84 -18.79 28.18
N TYR A 151 20.32 -18.31 27.02
CA TYR A 151 19.50 -18.27 25.81
C TYR A 151 19.35 -19.65 25.16
N GLU A 152 18.11 -20.13 25.05
CA GLU A 152 17.77 -21.35 24.29
C GLU A 152 17.68 -21.09 22.78
N VAL A 153 18.83 -20.89 22.13
CA VAL A 153 18.92 -20.62 20.69
C VAL A 153 19.83 -21.64 20.00
N ASN A 154 19.52 -21.98 18.74
CA ASN A 154 20.38 -22.85 17.95
C ASN A 154 21.51 -22.03 17.28
N HIS A 155 22.74 -22.56 17.22
CA HIS A 155 23.86 -21.93 16.53
C HIS A 155 23.57 -21.61 15.05
N LYS A 156 22.75 -22.43 14.36
CA LYS A 156 22.30 -22.14 12.98
C LYS A 156 21.41 -20.89 12.91
N LYS A 157 20.59 -20.66 13.94
CA LYS A 157 19.74 -19.48 14.05
C LYS A 157 20.59 -18.23 14.26
N VAL A 158 21.60 -18.29 15.13
CA VAL A 158 22.57 -17.20 15.34
C VAL A 158 23.33 -16.89 14.05
N GLN A 159 23.79 -17.92 13.33
CA GLN A 159 24.45 -17.74 12.04
C GLN A 159 23.58 -17.02 11.02
N ARG A 160 22.31 -17.45 10.86
CA ARG A 160 21.35 -16.80 9.95
C ARG A 160 21.07 -15.35 10.33
N LEU A 161 20.96 -15.04 11.62
CA LEU A 161 20.66 -13.68 12.11
C LEU A 161 21.86 -12.73 12.02
N MET A 162 23.07 -13.26 11.86
CA MET A 162 24.29 -12.46 11.64
C MET A 162 24.61 -12.23 10.16
N GLN A 163 23.95 -12.95 9.25
CA GLN A 163 24.08 -12.77 7.80
C GLN A 163 23.19 -11.62 7.33
#